data_AF-A0A1G0R4S6-F1
#
_entry.id   AF-A0A1G0R4S6-F1
#
_cell.length_a   1.000
_cell.length_b   1.000
_cell.length_c   1.000
_cell.angle_alpha   90.00
_cell.angle_beta   90.00
_cell.angle_gamma   90.00
#
_symmetry.space_group_name_H-M   'P 1'
#
loop_
_entity.id
_entity.type
_entity.pdbx_description
1 polymer ?
#
loop_
_entity_poly.entity_id
_entity_poly.type
_entity_poly.pdbx_seq_one_letter_code
_entity_poly.pdbx_strand_id
1 'polypeptide(L)'
;MKSTYLITIFLFLSSCSGTIGNEKTITPITEINLEEAKKIALNIGRNGGFDIEAINKDPKIINIELITQQEANNRRNIGKQSGSDPKLLVWYVKLEGSWRDVFPRQTSIPTLENLPFLFVIIDSKSGDVLSITATK
;
A
#
# COMPACT_ATOMS: atom_id res chain seq x y z
N MET A 1 -14.47 -76.06 -6.00
CA MET A 1 -14.94 -74.73 -5.56
C MET A 1 -13.74 -73.90 -5.11
N LYS A 2 -13.73 -72.63 -5.50
CA LYS A 2 -12.82 -71.52 -5.13
C LYS A 2 -11.40 -71.55 -5.71
N SER A 3 -11.29 -70.85 -6.83
CA SER A 3 -10.08 -70.19 -7.33
C SER A 3 -9.68 -69.05 -6.39
N THR A 4 -8.39 -68.83 -6.17
CA THR A 4 -7.88 -67.51 -5.74
C THR A 4 -6.51 -67.30 -6.36
N TYR A 5 -6.49 -66.40 -7.33
CA TYR A 5 -5.31 -65.80 -7.94
C TYR A 5 -4.61 -64.91 -6.91
N LEU A 6 -3.28 -64.86 -6.92
CA LEU A 6 -2.58 -63.69 -6.40
C LEU A 6 -1.51 -63.22 -7.38
N ILE A 7 -1.57 -61.93 -7.61
CA ILE A 7 -1.18 -61.19 -8.81
C ILE A 7 0.28 -60.75 -8.68
N THR A 8 1.06 -60.98 -9.73
CA THR A 8 2.36 -60.37 -9.97
C THR A 8 2.14 -58.88 -10.29
N ILE A 9 2.62 -57.96 -9.46
CA ILE A 9 2.65 -56.53 -9.80
C ILE A 9 4.07 -56.15 -10.21
N PHE A 10 4.17 -55.66 -11.43
CA PHE A 10 5.37 -55.35 -12.18
C PHE A 10 5.34 -53.84 -12.51
N LEU A 11 6.48 -53.15 -12.33
CA LEU A 11 6.87 -51.82 -12.89
C LEU A 11 5.99 -50.60 -12.51
N PHE A 12 6.50 -49.37 -12.33
CA PHE A 12 7.42 -48.63 -13.19
C PHE A 12 8.27 -47.63 -12.39
N LEU A 13 9.57 -47.61 -12.69
CA LEU A 13 10.48 -46.50 -12.40
C LEU A 13 10.19 -45.38 -13.38
N SER A 14 9.49 -44.34 -12.95
CA SER A 14 9.39 -43.09 -13.72
C SER A 14 10.63 -42.24 -13.45
N SER A 15 11.61 -42.37 -14.33
CA SER A 15 12.73 -41.43 -14.46
C SER A 15 12.19 -40.05 -14.80
N CYS A 16 12.27 -39.11 -13.85
CA CYS A 16 12.01 -37.70 -14.12
C CYS A 16 13.27 -37.09 -14.74
N SER A 17 13.38 -37.14 -16.07
CA SER A 17 14.25 -36.22 -16.81
C SER A 17 13.54 -34.88 -16.90
N GLY A 18 13.75 -34.04 -15.88
CA GLY A 18 13.30 -32.65 -15.86
C GLY A 18 14.43 -31.74 -16.33
N THR A 19 14.29 -31.22 -17.54
CA THR A 19 15.07 -30.12 -18.10
C THR A 19 15.16 -28.96 -17.10
N ILE A 20 16.39 -28.51 -16.80
CA ILE A 20 16.67 -27.26 -16.08
C ILE A 20 16.30 -26.10 -17.02
N GLY A 21 15.01 -25.79 -17.08
CA GLY A 21 14.53 -24.51 -17.56
C GLY A 21 14.78 -23.49 -16.47
N ASN A 22 15.44 -22.39 -16.80
CA ASN A 22 15.52 -21.20 -15.96
C ASN A 22 14.09 -20.72 -15.63
N GLU A 23 13.50 -21.20 -14.54
CA GLU A 23 12.40 -20.52 -13.89
C GLU A 23 12.97 -19.24 -13.29
N LYS A 24 12.87 -18.14 -14.07
CA LYS A 24 12.78 -16.81 -13.48
C LYS A 24 11.69 -16.91 -12.43
N THR A 25 12.07 -16.92 -11.16
CA THR A 25 11.17 -16.79 -10.03
C THR A 25 10.50 -15.43 -10.16
N ILE A 26 9.36 -15.38 -10.82
CA ILE A 26 8.48 -14.22 -10.81
C ILE A 26 7.90 -14.23 -9.41
N THR A 27 8.49 -13.48 -8.48
CA THR A 27 7.81 -13.12 -7.25
C THR A 27 6.47 -12.51 -7.65
N PRO A 28 5.32 -13.09 -7.21
CA PRO A 28 4.04 -12.48 -7.49
C PRO A 28 4.05 -11.09 -6.85
N ILE A 29 3.95 -10.05 -7.69
CA ILE A 29 3.68 -8.70 -7.24
C ILE A 29 2.29 -8.78 -6.61
N THR A 30 2.23 -8.93 -5.29
CA THR A 30 0.97 -8.99 -4.57
C THR A 30 0.53 -7.56 -4.38
N GLU A 31 -0.33 -7.07 -5.28
CA GLU A 31 -0.93 -5.76 -5.14
C GLU A 31 -1.63 -5.68 -3.78
N ILE A 32 -1.43 -4.56 -3.08
CA ILE A 32 -2.03 -4.38 -1.77
C ILE A 32 -3.54 -4.18 -1.91
N ASN A 33 -4.30 -4.93 -1.11
CA ASN A 33 -5.75 -4.85 -1.13
C ASN A 33 -6.27 -3.68 -0.28
N LEU A 34 -7.59 -3.46 -0.35
CA LEU A 34 -8.26 -2.37 0.38
C LEU A 34 -8.01 -2.41 1.90
N GLU A 35 -8.04 -3.59 2.52
CA GLU A 35 -7.90 -3.72 3.98
C GLU A 35 -6.46 -3.45 4.42
N GLU A 36 -5.48 -3.82 3.60
CA GLU A 36 -4.06 -3.48 3.82
C GLU A 36 -3.85 -1.97 3.69
N ALA A 37 -4.41 -1.34 2.65
CA ALA A 37 -4.36 0.11 2.48
C ALA A 37 -4.98 0.86 3.67
N LYS A 38 -6.13 0.40 4.19
CA LYS A 38 -6.76 0.96 5.40
C LYS A 38 -5.84 0.84 6.62
N LYS A 39 -5.22 -0.33 6.83
CA LYS A 39 -4.31 -0.56 7.96
C LYS A 39 -3.10 0.36 7.89
N ILE A 40 -2.47 0.49 6.71
CA ILE A 40 -1.34 1.38 6.48
C ILE A 40 -1.75 2.84 6.76
N ALA A 41 -2.84 3.30 6.16
CA ALA A 41 -3.31 4.67 6.34
C ALA A 41 -3.64 5.00 7.80
N LEU A 42 -4.35 4.11 8.51
CA LEU A 42 -4.63 4.29 9.93
C LEU A 42 -3.34 4.33 10.74
N ASN A 43 -2.39 3.43 10.48
CA ASN A 43 -1.10 3.42 11.18
C ASN A 43 -0.35 4.75 10.98
N ILE A 44 -0.31 5.29 9.77
CA ILE A 44 0.23 6.63 9.49
C ILE A 44 -0.56 7.71 10.23
N GLY A 45 -1.89 7.65 10.19
CA GLY A 45 -2.73 8.61 10.90
C GLY A 45 -2.50 8.64 12.41
N ARG A 46 -2.21 7.50 13.04
CA ARG A 46 -1.95 7.39 14.49
C ARG A 46 -0.56 7.89 14.91
N ASN A 47 0.44 7.64 14.06
CA ASN A 47 1.84 7.88 14.39
C ASN A 47 2.39 9.16 13.76
N GLY A 48 1.69 9.74 12.80
CA GLY A 48 2.17 10.85 12.00
C GLY A 48 3.04 10.41 10.82
N GLY A 49 3.66 11.39 10.17
CA GLY A 49 4.66 11.24 9.12
C GLY A 49 5.91 12.03 9.47
N PHE A 50 6.85 12.14 8.52
CA PHE A 50 8.11 12.86 8.74
C PHE A 50 7.89 14.33 9.18
N ASP A 51 6.95 15.02 8.54
CA ASP A 51 6.66 16.44 8.80
C ASP A 51 5.36 16.68 9.59
N ILE A 52 4.68 15.62 10.03
CA ILE A 52 3.34 15.72 10.59
C ILE A 52 3.26 14.92 11.88
N GLU A 53 2.93 15.58 12.99
CA GLU A 53 2.70 14.94 14.28
C GLU A 53 1.20 14.66 14.49
N ALA A 54 0.86 13.45 14.94
CA ALA A 54 -0.49 13.09 15.31
C ALA A 54 -0.81 13.56 16.74
N ILE A 55 -1.84 14.39 16.88
CA ILE A 55 -2.40 14.78 18.18
C ILE A 55 -3.44 13.76 18.62
N ASN A 56 -4.34 13.37 17.71
CA ASN A 56 -5.35 12.34 17.95
C ASN A 56 -4.82 10.99 17.48
N LYS A 57 -4.75 10.03 18.40
CA LYS A 57 -4.26 8.66 18.15
C LYS A 57 -5.32 7.72 17.57
N ASP A 58 -6.56 8.16 17.40
CA ASP A 58 -7.65 7.37 16.79
C ASP A 58 -8.27 8.11 15.60
N PRO A 59 -7.57 8.15 14.45
CA PRO A 59 -8.09 8.72 13.22
C PRO A 59 -9.18 7.83 12.61
N LYS A 60 -10.10 8.44 11.87
CA LYS A 60 -11.19 7.77 11.17
C LYS A 60 -11.02 7.90 9.66
N ILE A 61 -11.12 6.79 8.92
CA ILE A 61 -11.19 6.84 7.46
C ILE A 61 -12.56 7.39 7.07
N ILE A 62 -12.56 8.52 6.33
CA ILE A 62 -13.77 9.08 5.72
C ILE A 62 -13.89 8.66 4.27
N ASN A 63 -12.76 8.55 3.56
CA ASN A 63 -12.75 8.14 2.16
C ASN A 63 -11.52 7.29 1.84
N ILE A 64 -11.69 6.30 0.98
CA ILE A 64 -10.60 5.50 0.43
C ILE A 64 -10.98 5.05 -0.98
N GLU A 65 -10.14 5.38 -1.96
CA GLU A 65 -10.39 5.10 -3.36
C GLU A 65 -9.10 4.65 -4.06
N LEU A 66 -9.22 3.72 -5.00
CA LEU A 66 -8.14 3.36 -5.91
C LEU A 66 -8.25 4.25 -7.16
N ILE A 67 -7.30 5.17 -7.32
CA ILE A 67 -7.29 6.17 -8.39
C ILE A 67 -5.89 6.27 -9.00
N THR A 68 -5.74 7.04 -10.07
CA THR A 68 -4.40 7.33 -10.61
C THR A 68 -3.67 8.35 -9.75
N GLN A 69 -2.35 8.30 -9.72
CA GLN A 69 -1.52 9.28 -9.04
C GLN A 69 -1.75 10.69 -9.58
N GLN A 70 -2.03 10.83 -10.88
CA GLN A 70 -2.42 12.12 -11.48
C GLN A 70 -3.71 12.66 -10.86
N GLU A 71 -4.75 11.84 -10.73
CA GLU A 71 -6.03 12.25 -10.13
C GLU A 71 -5.86 12.60 -8.64
N ALA A 72 -5.07 11.81 -7.91
CA ALA A 72 -4.76 12.08 -6.51
C ALA A 72 -4.03 13.42 -6.32
N ASN A 73 -3.12 13.77 -7.24
CA ASN A 73 -2.40 15.05 -7.21
C ASN A 73 -3.33 16.23 -7.59
N ASN A 74 -4.19 16.06 -8.61
CA ASN A 74 -5.18 17.06 -8.99
C ASN A 74 -6.09 17.44 -7.81
N ARG A 75 -6.60 16.44 -7.07
CA ARG A 75 -7.47 16.66 -5.90
C ARG A 75 -6.80 17.39 -4.75
N ARG A 76 -5.48 17.29 -4.65
CA ARG A 76 -4.68 18.02 -3.65
C ARG A 76 -4.25 19.42 -4.13
N ASN A 77 -4.59 19.81 -5.35
CA ASN A 77 -4.07 21.02 -6.02
C ASN A 77 -2.52 21.06 -6.03
N ILE A 78 -1.87 19.90 -5.98
CA ILE A 78 -0.43 19.77 -6.13
C ILE A 78 -0.21 19.55 -7.62
N GLY A 79 0.50 20.46 -8.29
CA GLY A 79 0.86 20.30 -9.69
C GLY A 79 1.57 18.97 -9.96
N LYS A 80 1.77 18.61 -11.23
CA LYS A 80 2.52 17.40 -11.59
C LYS A 80 3.89 17.42 -10.89
N GLN A 81 4.11 16.48 -9.97
CA GLN A 81 5.42 16.30 -9.36
C GLN A 81 6.38 15.73 -10.41
N SER A 82 7.54 16.34 -10.57
CA SER A 82 8.57 15.82 -11.48
C SER A 82 8.97 14.41 -11.03
N GLY A 83 8.88 13.43 -11.92
CA GLY A 83 9.20 12.02 -11.63
C GLY A 83 8.04 11.13 -11.18
N SER A 84 6.80 11.65 -11.03
CA SER A 84 5.62 10.80 -10.77
C SER A 84 5.10 10.16 -12.06
N ASP A 85 4.80 8.86 -12.06
CA ASP A 85 4.09 8.22 -13.16
C ASP A 85 2.59 8.57 -13.07
N PRO A 86 2.04 9.35 -14.02
CA PRO A 86 0.65 9.79 -13.96
C PRO A 86 -0.37 8.63 -14.03
N LYS A 87 0.04 7.46 -14.53
CA LYS A 87 -0.82 6.28 -14.69
C LYS A 87 -0.68 5.29 -13.52
N LEU A 88 0.24 5.52 -12.59
CA LEU A 88 0.38 4.68 -11.41
C LEU A 88 -0.93 4.66 -10.64
N LEU A 89 -1.43 3.46 -10.31
CA LEU A 89 -2.57 3.30 -9.42
C LEU A 89 -2.12 3.45 -7.98
N VAL A 90 -2.88 4.23 -7.22
CA VAL A 90 -2.59 4.54 -5.82
C VAL A 90 -3.86 4.48 -5.00
N TRP A 91 -3.73 4.04 -3.76
CA TRP A 91 -4.77 4.24 -2.77
C TRP A 91 -4.70 5.66 -2.26
N TYR A 92 -5.78 6.41 -2.51
CA TYR A 92 -5.99 7.75 -2.00
C TYR A 92 -6.89 7.68 -0.78
N VAL A 93 -6.33 7.97 0.40
CA VAL A 93 -7.02 7.83 1.68
C VAL A 93 -7.17 9.19 2.33
N LYS A 94 -8.40 9.55 2.72
CA LYS A 94 -8.71 10.71 3.55
C LYS A 94 -9.10 10.24 4.94
N LEU A 95 -8.37 10.73 5.94
CA LEU A 95 -8.61 10.51 7.35
C LEU A 95 -9.12 11.81 8.00
N GLU A 96 -9.97 11.65 8.99
CA GLU A 96 -10.36 12.69 9.96
C GLU A 96 -9.70 12.39 11.30
N GLY A 97 -9.24 13.44 11.97
CA GLY A 97 -8.45 13.34 13.19
C GLY A 97 -7.91 14.71 13.59
N SER A 98 -6.70 14.73 14.14
CA SER A 98 -6.04 15.98 14.51
C SER A 98 -4.53 15.83 14.41
N TRP A 99 -3.91 16.68 13.60
CA TRP A 99 -2.47 16.68 13.32
C TRP A 99 -1.87 18.07 13.41
N ARG A 100 -0.54 18.18 13.56
CA ARG A 100 0.23 19.43 13.46
C ARG A 100 1.35 19.29 12.44
N ASP A 101 1.64 20.38 11.74
CA ASP A 101 2.88 20.51 10.97
C ASP A 101 4.02 20.82 11.96
N VAL A 102 5.02 19.94 12.04
CA VAL A 102 6.12 20.05 13.01
C VAL A 102 7.42 20.55 12.39
N PHE A 103 7.48 20.73 11.07
CA PHE A 103 8.69 21.19 10.41
C PHE A 103 8.73 22.72 10.33
N PRO A 104 9.78 23.41 10.83
CA PRO A 104 9.97 24.82 10.51
C PRO A 104 10.35 24.91 9.03
N ARG A 105 9.38 25.18 8.15
CA ARG A 105 9.70 25.66 6.80
C ARG A 105 10.56 26.91 7.00
N GLN A 106 11.60 27.10 6.17
CA GLN A 106 12.72 28.04 6.37
C GLN A 106 12.36 29.50 6.72
N THR A 107 11.08 29.88 6.71
CA THR A 107 10.55 31.21 7.01
C THR A 107 9.43 31.26 8.08
N SER A 108 9.06 30.14 8.71
CA SER A 108 7.88 30.11 9.61
C SER A 108 8.09 29.25 10.86
N ILE A 109 7.87 29.87 12.01
CA ILE A 109 7.65 29.21 13.31
C ILE A 109 6.61 28.09 13.10
N PRO A 110 6.83 26.86 13.58
CA PRO A 110 5.85 25.79 13.45
C PRO A 110 4.51 26.26 14.01
N THR A 111 3.49 26.29 13.17
CA THR A 111 2.14 26.65 13.58
C THR A 111 1.59 25.55 14.47
N LEU A 112 1.25 25.89 15.73
CA LEU A 112 0.51 25.04 16.68
C LEU A 112 -0.93 24.72 16.22
N GLU A 113 -1.22 24.90 14.94
CA GLU A 113 -2.55 24.79 14.38
C GLU A 113 -2.94 23.33 14.19
N ASN A 114 -4.14 22.99 14.67
CA ASN A 114 -4.71 21.66 14.50
C ASN A 114 -5.29 21.53 13.09
N LEU A 115 -4.82 20.53 12.36
CA LEU A 115 -5.28 20.17 11.03
C LEU A 115 -6.23 18.96 11.16
N PRO A 116 -7.53 19.09 10.82
CA PRO A 116 -8.54 18.05 11.02
C PRO A 116 -8.50 16.91 9.99
N PHE A 117 -7.83 17.09 8.85
CA PHE A 117 -7.78 16.08 7.80
C PHE A 117 -6.35 15.69 7.44
N LEU A 118 -6.15 14.39 7.21
CA LEU A 118 -4.90 13.82 6.69
C LEU A 118 -5.17 13.05 5.40
N PHE A 119 -4.40 13.36 4.37
CA PHE A 119 -4.39 12.64 3.11
C PHE A 119 -3.15 11.76 3.03
N VAL A 120 -3.35 10.48 2.75
CA VAL A 120 -2.28 9.50 2.55
C VAL A 120 -2.40 8.92 1.16
N ILE A 121 -1.30 8.95 0.40
CA ILE A 121 -1.18 8.29 -0.90
C ILE A 121 -0.26 7.08 -0.74
N ILE A 122 -0.76 5.92 -1.12
CA ILE A 122 -0.06 4.64 -0.99
C ILE A 122 0.03 3.99 -2.38
N ASP A 123 1.21 3.52 -2.79
CA ASP A 123 1.39 2.75 -4.01
C ASP A 123 0.56 1.45 -3.93
N SER A 124 -0.32 1.21 -4.91
CA SER A 124 -1.20 0.04 -4.90
C SER A 124 -0.46 -1.28 -5.10
N LYS A 125 0.78 -1.25 -5.60
CA LYS A 125 1.59 -2.45 -5.87
C LYS A 125 2.50 -2.80 -4.70
N SER A 126 3.20 -1.82 -4.13
CA SER A 126 4.20 -2.07 -3.07
C SER A 126 3.68 -1.81 -1.66
N GLY A 127 2.63 -0.99 -1.51
CA GLY A 127 2.20 -0.49 -0.21
C GLY A 127 3.07 0.64 0.34
N ASP A 128 4.01 1.16 -0.45
CA ASP A 128 4.85 2.28 -0.05
C ASP A 128 4.03 3.56 0.08
N VAL A 129 4.29 4.33 1.14
CA VAL A 129 3.66 5.64 1.33
C VAL A 129 4.37 6.67 0.47
N LEU A 130 3.70 7.11 -0.59
CA LEU A 130 4.24 8.06 -1.55
C LEU A 130 4.11 9.51 -1.06
N SER A 131 3.08 9.80 -0.26
CA SER A 131 2.84 11.16 0.21
C SER A 131 1.90 11.20 1.40
N ILE A 132 2.16 12.14 2.30
CA ILE A 132 1.33 12.45 3.48
C ILE A 132 1.11 13.96 3.50
N THR A 133 -0.13 14.42 3.68
CA THR A 133 -0.44 15.86 3.72
C THR A 133 -1.58 16.12 4.69
N ALA A 134 -1.40 17.03 5.64
CA ALA A 134 -2.45 17.47 6.55
C ALA A 134 -3.04 18.82 6.08
N THR A 135 -4.36 18.99 6.21
CA THR A 135 -5.06 20.22 5.79
C THR A 135 -6.14 20.63 6.79
N LYS A 136 -6.56 21.90 6.66
CA LYS A 136 -7.82 22.40 7.23
C LYS A 136 -9.03 21.74 6.58
#